data_AF-A0A816F4L3-F1
#
_entry.id   AF-A0A816F4L3-F1
#
_cell.length_a   1.000
_cell.length_b   1.000
_cell.length_c   1.000
_cell.angle_alpha   90.00
_cell.angle_beta   90.00
_cell.angle_gamma   90.00
#
_symmetry.space_group_name_H-M   'P 1'
#
loop_
_entity.id
_entity.type
_entity.pdbx_description
1 polymer ?
#
loop_
_entity_poly.entity_id
_entity_poly.type
_entity_poly.pdbx_seq_one_letter_code
_entity_poly.pdbx_strand_id
1 'polypeptide(L)'
;MTTKTPEFQFREVLLKLLDGLSDSDCKKLKFLLGEDIPRRLQDDPTIGGTLDLFQKLFDQHKISEQNFTYLINAFEAIKCFHAAQCLKSKQLILPSTSTTNNCIF
;
A
#
# COMPACT_ATOMS: atom_id res chain seq x y z
N MET A 1 -2.17 -10.52 25.96
CA MET A 1 -2.71 -10.78 24.61
C MET A 1 -3.35 -9.49 24.12
N THR A 2 -2.57 -8.62 23.48
CA THR A 2 -3.06 -7.35 22.93
C THR A 2 -3.50 -7.59 21.50
N THR A 3 -4.81 -7.59 21.26
CA THR A 3 -5.38 -7.63 19.92
C THR A 3 -4.92 -6.39 19.16
N LYS A 4 -3.94 -6.55 18.26
CA LYS A 4 -3.54 -5.45 17.35
C LYS A 4 -4.79 -5.02 16.57
N THR A 5 -5.18 -3.76 16.74
CA THR A 5 -6.29 -3.17 16.02
C THR A 5 -6.05 -3.34 14.51
N PRO A 6 -7.09 -3.59 13.70
CA PRO A 6 -6.97 -3.72 12.23
C PRO A 6 -6.07 -2.65 11.57
N GLU A 7 -6.22 -1.40 12.01
CA GLU A 7 -5.40 -0.25 11.60
C GLU A 7 -3.88 -0.45 11.82
N PHE A 8 -3.48 -1.09 12.92
CA PHE A 8 -2.08 -1.39 13.22
C PHE A 8 -1.49 -2.42 12.26
N GLN A 9 -2.29 -3.40 11.82
CA GLN A 9 -1.83 -4.41 10.86
C GLN A 9 -1.64 -3.78 9.48
N PHE A 10 -2.55 -2.90 9.09
CA PHE A 10 -2.45 -2.15 7.85
C PHE A 10 -1.21 -1.25 7.81
N ARG A 11 -0.96 -0.49 8.87
CA ARG A 11 0.21 0.39 8.98
C ARG A 11 1.53 -0.38 8.97
N GLU A 12 1.57 -1.57 9.59
CA GLU A 12 2.75 -2.45 9.57
C GLU A 12 3.05 -2.95 8.14
N VAL A 13 2.01 -3.26 7.35
CA VAL A 13 2.17 -3.64 5.94
C VAL A 13 2.72 -2.50 5.10
N LEU A 14 2.19 -1.29 5.28
CA LEU A 14 2.67 -0.10 4.57
C LEU A 14 4.13 0.22 4.90
N LEU A 15 4.52 0.10 6.17
CA LEU A 15 5.91 0.30 6.59
C LEU A 15 6.86 -0.72 5.96
N LYS A 16 6.50 -2.01 5.97
CA LYS A 16 7.27 -3.06 5.29
C LYS A 16 7.39 -2.84 3.78
N LEU A 17 6.35 -2.26 3.18
CA LEU A 17 6.37 -1.91 1.77
C LEU A 17 7.34 -0.75 1.49
N LEU A 18 7.32 0.28 2.34
CA LEU A 18 8.19 1.45 2.22
C LEU A 18 9.66 1.13 2.42
N ASP A 19 9.99 0.17 3.29
CA ASP A 19 11.35 -0.33 3.47
C ASP A 19 11.92 -0.94 2.18
N GLY A 20 11.05 -1.52 1.34
CA GLY A 20 11.41 -2.07 0.03
C GLY A 20 11.39 -1.07 -1.13
N LEU A 21 11.04 0.20 -0.89
CA LEU A 21 10.91 1.22 -1.93
C LEU A 21 12.13 2.15 -1.94
N SER A 22 12.68 2.38 -3.12
CA SER A 22 13.72 3.41 -3.30
C SER A 22 13.11 4.81 -3.25
N ASP A 23 13.90 5.83 -2.91
CA ASP A 23 13.48 7.24 -2.94
C ASP A 23 12.89 7.66 -4.30
N SER A 24 13.44 7.09 -5.39
CA SER A 24 12.95 7.30 -6.75
C SER A 24 11.52 6.80 -6.95
N ASP A 25 11.19 5.62 -6.41
CA ASP A 25 9.85 5.05 -6.51
C ASP A 25 8.86 5.80 -5.62
N CYS A 26 9.28 6.20 -4.42
CA CYS A 26 8.49 7.08 -3.55
C CYS A 26 8.14 8.40 -4.24
N LYS A 27 9.09 9.03 -4.95
CA LYS A 27 8.84 10.25 -5.73
C LYS A 27 7.85 10.03 -6.88
N LYS A 28 8.03 8.96 -7.67
CA LYS A 28 7.10 8.64 -8.76
C LYS A 28 5.70 8.36 -8.23
N LEU A 29 5.60 7.67 -7.10
CA LEU A 29 4.33 7.36 -6.46
C LEU A 29 3.62 8.62 -5.98
N LYS A 30 4.35 9.54 -5.34
CA LYS A 30 3.83 10.86 -4.92
C LYS A 30 3.42 11.72 -6.10
N PHE A 31 4.15 11.66 -7.22
CA PHE A 31 3.77 12.35 -8.44
C PHE A 31 2.47 11.79 -9.03
N LEU A 32 2.38 10.46 -9.16
CA LEU A 32 1.22 9.77 -9.73
C LEU A 32 -0.04 9.95 -8.87
N LEU A 33 0.10 9.78 -7.55
CA LEU A 33 -1.01 9.92 -6.60
C LEU A 33 -1.23 11.39 -6.21
N GLY A 34 -0.34 12.27 -6.65
CA GLY A 34 -0.34 13.70 -6.35
C GLY A 34 -1.64 14.38 -6.76
N GLU A 35 -2.22 14.01 -7.90
CA GLU A 35 -3.47 14.62 -8.35
C GLU A 35 -4.63 14.40 -7.37
N ASP A 36 -4.55 13.34 -6.55
CA ASP A 36 -5.57 12.95 -5.59
C ASP A 36 -5.30 13.43 -4.15
N ILE A 37 -4.16 14.08 -3.90
CA ILE A 37 -3.72 14.53 -2.57
C ILE A 37 -3.15 15.96 -2.57
N PRO A 38 -3.29 16.71 -1.45
CA PRO A 38 -2.83 18.09 -1.39
C PRO A 38 -1.31 18.21 -1.62
N ARG A 39 -0.93 19.24 -2.39
CA ARG A 39 0.46 19.53 -2.84
C ARG A 39 1.52 19.45 -1.72
N ARG A 40 1.15 19.85 -0.50
CA ARG A 40 2.02 19.77 0.68
C ARG A 40 2.55 18.36 0.97
N LEU A 41 1.78 17.31 0.65
CA LEU A 41 2.19 15.92 0.81
C LEU A 41 3.01 15.40 -0.37
N GLN A 42 2.90 16.03 -1.55
CA GLN A 42 3.75 15.71 -2.70
C GLN A 42 5.18 16.21 -2.51
N ASP A 43 5.32 17.41 -1.90
CA ASP A 43 6.60 18.09 -1.74
C ASP A 43 7.45 17.54 -0.58
N ASP A 44 6.89 16.73 0.31
CA ASP A 44 7.65 16.06 1.37
C ASP A 44 8.31 14.80 0.80
N PRO A 45 9.65 14.73 0.63
CA PRO A 45 10.31 13.56 0.06
C PRO A 45 10.48 12.42 1.07
N THR A 46 10.19 12.64 2.36
CA THR A 46 10.48 11.68 3.41
C THR A 46 9.56 10.45 3.35
N ILE A 47 10.00 9.38 4.01
CA ILE A 47 9.18 8.18 4.28
C ILE A 47 7.90 8.58 5.04
N GLY A 48 8.00 9.57 5.94
CA GLY A 48 6.86 10.15 6.66
C GLY A 48 5.81 10.73 5.70
N GLY A 49 6.23 11.52 4.72
CA GLY A 49 5.33 12.05 3.70
C GLY A 49 4.65 10.97 2.84
N THR A 50 5.32 9.83 2.59
CA THR A 50 4.69 8.71 1.87
C THR A 50 3.70 7.95 2.74
N LEU A 51 3.98 7.80 4.05
CA LEU A 51 3.02 7.23 5.01
C LEU A 51 1.78 8.09 5.14
N ASP A 52 1.94 9.41 5.26
CA ASP A 52 0.81 10.34 5.34
C ASP A 52 -0.03 10.30 4.06
N LEU A 53 0.60 10.12 2.90
CA LEU A 53 -0.10 9.89 1.64
C LEU A 53 -0.96 8.63 1.69
N PHE A 54 -0.42 7.51 2.19
CA PHE A 54 -1.21 6.27 2.34
C PHE A 54 -2.32 6.41 3.38
N GLN A 55 -2.06 7.09 4.49
CA GLN A 55 -3.09 7.38 5.50
C GLN A 55 -4.23 8.18 4.88
N LYS A 56 -3.94 9.21 4.08
CA LYS A 56 -4.97 9.98 3.37
C LYS A 56 -5.79 9.13 2.40
N LEU A 57 -5.15 8.23 1.67
CA LEU A 57 -5.86 7.33 0.75
C LEU A 57 -6.77 6.36 1.52
N PHE A 58 -6.36 5.95 2.72
CA PHE A 58 -7.18 5.13 3.62
C PHE A 58 -8.37 5.92 4.15
N ASP A 59 -8.15 7.15 4.62
CA ASP A 59 -9.20 8.05 5.09
C ASP A 59 -10.21 8.40 3.98
N GLN A 60 -9.76 8.41 2.72
CA GLN A 60 -10.61 8.60 1.53
C GLN A 60 -11.28 7.30 1.04
N HIS A 61 -11.11 6.17 1.75
CA HIS A 61 -11.59 4.84 1.35
C HIS A 61 -11.12 4.36 -0.03
N LYS A 62 -10.03 4.93 -0.58
CA LYS A 62 -9.43 4.47 -1.84
C LYS A 62 -8.63 3.19 -1.65
N ILE A 63 -8.09 3.01 -0.45
CA ILE A 63 -7.41 1.80 -0.01
C ILE A 63 -8.01 1.37 1.31
N SER A 64 -7.98 0.06 1.56
CA SER A 64 -8.41 -0.50 2.84
C SER A 64 -7.52 -1.69 3.19
N GLU A 65 -7.71 -2.22 4.39
CA GLU A 65 -6.93 -3.35 4.90
C GLU A 65 -7.11 -4.63 4.10
N GLN A 66 -8.24 -4.74 3.37
CA GLN A 66 -8.58 -5.88 2.52
C GLN A 66 -8.43 -5.56 1.03
N ASN A 67 -8.35 -4.27 0.69
CA ASN A 67 -8.29 -3.82 -0.70
C ASN A 67 -7.12 -2.88 -0.92
N PHE A 68 -6.05 -3.44 -1.48
CA PHE A 68 -4.86 -2.72 -1.91
C PHE A 68 -4.85 -2.44 -3.42
N THR A 69 -5.94 -2.70 -4.15
CA THR A 69 -5.99 -2.63 -5.62
C THR A 69 -5.56 -1.26 -6.14
N TYR A 70 -5.97 -0.18 -5.48
CA TYR A 70 -5.55 1.16 -5.86
C TYR A 70 -4.03 1.37 -5.73
N LEU A 71 -3.41 0.90 -4.64
CA LEU A 71 -1.94 0.94 -4.48
C LEU A 71 -1.24 0.02 -5.49
N ILE A 72 -1.76 -1.18 -5.71
CA ILE A 72 -1.21 -2.13 -6.68
C ILE A 72 -1.16 -1.49 -8.07
N ASN A 73 -2.27 -0.89 -8.52
CA ASN A 73 -2.34 -0.20 -9.80
C ASN A 73 -1.34 0.97 -9.86
N ALA A 74 -1.19 1.73 -8.76
CA ALA A 74 -0.23 2.81 -8.69
C ALA A 74 1.22 2.31 -8.80
N PHE A 75 1.56 1.21 -8.12
CA PHE A 75 2.89 0.59 -8.19
C PHE A 75 3.18 0.01 -9.58
N GLU A 76 2.19 -0.60 -10.23
CA GLU A 76 2.33 -1.08 -11.61
C GLU A 76 2.54 0.07 -12.59
N ALA A 77 1.82 1.18 -12.43
CA ALA A 77 1.96 2.37 -13.26
C ALA A 77 3.36 3.00 -13.16
N ILE A 78 3.99 2.98 -11.98
CA ILE A 78 5.37 3.46 -11.81
C ILE A 78 6.44 2.39 -12.12
N LYS A 79 6.02 1.21 -12.60
CA LYS A 79 6.87 0.03 -12.89
C LYS A 79 7.58 -0.55 -11.66
N CYS A 80 7.04 -0.32 -10.46
CA CYS A 80 7.52 -0.92 -9.23
C CYS A 80 6.81 -2.27 -8.98
N PHE A 81 7.08 -3.23 -9.86
CA PHE A 81 6.39 -4.53 -9.86
C PHE A 81 6.63 -5.35 -8.58
N HIS A 82 7.79 -5.18 -7.95
CA HIS A 82 8.11 -5.85 -6.69
C HIS A 82 7.13 -5.45 -5.57
N ALA A 83 6.89 -4.14 -5.38
CA ALA A 83 5.93 -3.64 -4.40
C ALA A 83 4.50 -4.08 -4.73
N ALA A 84 4.12 -4.05 -6.02
CA ALA A 84 2.81 -4.53 -6.47
C ALA A 84 2.61 -6.03 -6.16
N GLN A 85 3.65 -6.86 -6.40
CA GLN A 85 3.61 -8.29 -6.08
C GLN A 85 3.52 -8.55 -4.57
N CYS A 86 4.28 -7.82 -3.75
CA CYS A 86 4.18 -7.93 -2.29
C CYS A 86 2.76 -7.66 -1.78
N LEU A 87 2.07 -6.67 -2.34
CA LEU A 87 0.69 -6.36 -1.99
C LEU A 87 -0.28 -7.43 -2.50
N LYS A 88 -0.14 -7.90 -3.75
CA LYS A 88 -0.96 -8.98 -4.32
C LYS A 88 -0.86 -10.26 -3.50
N SER A 89 0.36 -10.67 -3.14
CA SER A 89 0.58 -11.86 -2.29
C SER A 89 -0.09 -11.71 -0.93
N LYS A 90 -0.09 -10.51 -0.32
CA LYS A 90 -0.80 -10.27 0.95
C LYS A 90 -2.32 -10.27 0.79
N GLN A 91 -2.84 -9.69 -0.29
CA GLN A 91 -4.27 -9.68 -0.59
C GLN A 91 -4.81 -11.10 -0.82
N LEU A 92 -3.99 -12.00 -1.35
CA LEU A 92 -4.31 -13.43 -1.52
C LEU A 92 -4.26 -14.25 -0.22
N ILE A 93 -3.51 -13.79 0.79
CA ILE A 93 -3.34 -14.49 2.08
C ILE A 93 -4.41 -14.06 3.10
N LEU A 94 -4.96 -12.85 2.97
CA LEU A 94 -6.14 -12.46 3.74
C LEU A 94 -7.30 -13.37 3.31
N PRO A 95 -7.91 -14.13 4.23
CA PRO A 95 -9.01 -15.00 3.88
C PRO A 95 -10.15 -14.10 3.41
N SER A 96 -10.33 -14.00 2.09
CA SER A 96 -11.66 -13.91 1.54
C SER A 96 -12.43 -15.06 2.20
N THR A 97 -13.37 -14.71 3.08
CA THR A 97 -14.36 -15.64 3.59
C THR A 97 -15.16 -16.13 2.38
N SER A 98 -14.60 -17.11 1.67
CA SER A 98 -15.22 -18.04 0.73
C SER A 98 -14.12 -18.76 -0.09
N THR A 99 -13.85 -19.97 0.36
CA THR A 99 -13.94 -21.19 -0.46
C THR A 99 -12.84 -21.49 -1.50
N THR A 100 -12.13 -22.58 -1.16
CA THR A 100 -11.59 -23.68 -1.99
C THR A 100 -10.19 -23.61 -2.62
N ASN A 101 -9.44 -24.64 -2.20
CA ASN A 101 -8.62 -25.55 -3.00
C ASN A 101 -7.16 -25.17 -3.29
N ASN A 102 -6.31 -25.80 -2.48
CA ASN A 102 -5.35 -26.81 -2.93
C ASN A 102 -4.44 -26.39 -4.08
N CYS A 103 -3.23 -25.97 -3.76
CA CYS A 103 -2.11 -25.97 -4.71
C CYS A 103 -0.91 -26.66 -4.05
N ILE A 104 -0.78 -27.93 -4.40
CA ILE A 104 0.42 -28.76 -4.32
C ILE A 104 1.18 -28.50 -5.63
N PHE A 105 2.48 -28.18 -5.54
CA PHE A 105 3.50 -28.60 -6.51
C PHE A 105 4.83 -28.74 -5.77
#